data_AF-A0A381NDU4-F1
#
_entry.id   AF-A0A381NDU4-F1
#
_cell.length_a   1.000
_cell.length_b   1.000
_cell.length_c   1.000
_cell.angle_alpha   90.00
_cell.angle_beta   90.00
_cell.angle_gamma   90.00
#
_symmetry.space_group_name_H-M   'P 1'
#
loop_
_entity.id
_entity.type
_entity.pdbx_description
1 polymer ?
#
loop_
_entity_poly.entity_id
_entity_poly.type
_entity_poly.pdbx_seq_one_letter_code
_entity_poly.pdbx_strand_id
1 'polypeptide(L)' 'MFFLSAGAMVFGTTVYFLGTTRLGPEKASAFIFTVPVTALLFSVLLIGERLEVTTIIGGIMTITAVYLINKSHARQEPID' A
#
# COMPACT_ATOMS: atom_id res chain seq x y z
N MET A 1 7.13 -7.38 -21.05
CA MET A 1 6.01 -7.02 -20.16
C MET A 1 5.64 -8.16 -19.20
N PHE A 2 5.26 -9.34 -19.70
CA PHE A 2 4.90 -10.48 -18.83
C PHE A 2 5.94 -10.83 -17.75
N PHE A 3 7.20 -11.05 -18.14
CA PHE A 3 8.27 -11.36 -17.17
C PHE A 3 8.51 -10.26 -16.14
N LEU A 4 8.33 -8.99 -16.53
CA LEU A 4 8.54 -7.84 -15.65
C LEU A 4 7.43 -7.76 -14.60
N SER A 5 6.17 -7.89 -15.04
CA SER A 5 4.99 -7.90 -14.16
C SER A 5 4.97 -9.14 -13.26
N ALA A 6 5.27 -10.32 -13.80
CA ALA A 6 5.34 -11.56 -13.04
C ALA A 6 6.48 -11.49 -12.00
N GLY A 7 7.67 -11.04 -12.40
CA GLY A 7 8.80 -10.88 -11.49
C GLY A 7 8.50 -9.89 -10.36
N ALA A 8 7.96 -8.71 -10.69
CA ALA A 8 7.59 -7.71 -9.69
C ALA A 8 6.50 -8.22 -8.73
N MET A 9 5.48 -8.91 -9.24
CA MET A 9 4.39 -9.45 -8.43
C MET A 9 4.86 -10.56 -7.51
N VAL A 10 5.61 -11.55 -8.04
CA VAL A 10 6.15 -12.66 -7.24
C VAL A 10 7.09 -12.12 -6.17
N PHE A 11 8.00 -11.21 -6.53
CA PHE A 11 8.93 -10.61 -5.58
C PHE A 11 8.19 -9.83 -4.49
N GLY A 12 7.31 -8.91 -4.86
CA GLY A 12 6.57 -8.07 -3.92
C GLY A 12 5.68 -8.89 -2.97
N THR A 13 4.95 -9.87 -3.49
CA THR A 13 4.10 -10.75 -2.68
C THR A 13 4.92 -11.68 -1.78
N THR A 14 6.06 -12.20 -2.25
CA THR A 14 6.97 -13.02 -1.42
C THR A 14 7.52 -12.21 -0.25
N VAL A 15 7.99 -10.98 -0.50
CA VAL A 15 8.47 -10.09 0.56
C VAL A 15 7.35 -9.74 1.53
N TYR A 16 6.12 -9.50 1.02
CA TYR A 16 4.96 -9.28 1.86
C TYR A 16 4.66 -10.48 2.77
N PHE A 17 4.64 -11.70 2.24
CA PHE A 17 4.40 -12.90 3.03
C PHE A 17 5.51 -13.15 4.04
N LEU A 18 6.77 -12.94 3.65
CA LEU A 18 7.91 -13.05 4.56
C LEU A 18 7.80 -12.03 5.71
N GLY A 19 7.47 -10.77 5.40
CA GLY A 19 7.18 -9.74 6.40
C GLY A 19 6.01 -10.14 7.30
N THR A 20 4.95 -10.69 6.72
CA THR A 20 3.76 -11.15 7.45
C THR A 20 4.09 -12.24 8.46
N THR A 21 4.96 -13.19 8.10
CA THR A 21 5.39 -14.24 9.05
C THR A 21 6.17 -13.70 10.26
N ARG A 22 6.78 -12.51 10.15
CA ARG A 22 7.52 -11.88 11.25
C ARG A 22 6.73 -10.82 12.03
N LEU A 23 5.91 -10.03 11.35
CA LEU A 23 5.12 -8.95 11.96
C LEU A 23 3.73 -9.39 12.44
N GLY A 24 3.26 -10.55 11.97
CA GLY A 24 1.89 -11.02 12.18
C GLY A 24 0.93 -10.51 11.10
N PRO A 25 -0.16 -11.26 10.80
CA PRO A 25 -1.13 -10.91 9.76
C PRO A 25 -1.78 -9.53 9.94
N GLU A 26 -2.08 -9.17 11.19
CA GLU A 26 -2.76 -7.93 11.55
C GLU A 26 -1.93 -6.71 11.13
N LYS A 27 -0.67 -6.62 11.61
CA LYS A 27 0.23 -5.51 11.28
C LYS A 27 0.62 -5.51 9.81
N ALA A 28 0.82 -6.68 9.20
CA ALA A 28 1.18 -6.74 7.78
C ALA A 28 0.06 -6.23 6.87
N SER A 29 -1.19 -6.55 7.17
CA SER A 29 -2.34 -6.09 6.37
C SER A 29 -2.47 -4.56 6.34
N ALA A 30 -2.15 -3.89 7.46
CA ALA A 30 -2.05 -2.44 7.57
C ALA A 30 -1.04 -1.82 6.59
N PHE A 31 0.09 -2.50 6.31
CA PHE A 31 1.11 -2.02 5.38
C PHE A 31 0.68 -2.09 3.90
N ILE A 32 -0.24 -2.99 3.51
CA ILE A 32 -0.76 -3.02 2.13
C ILE A 32 -1.41 -1.69 1.75
N PHE A 33 -2.06 -1.04 2.71
CA PHE A 33 -2.67 0.26 2.49
C PHE A 33 -1.63 1.35 2.17
N THR A 34 -0.36 1.16 2.48
CA THR A 34 0.70 2.11 2.09
C THR A 34 1.06 2.02 0.59
N VAL A 35 0.81 0.87 -0.05
CA VAL A 35 1.14 0.63 -1.47
C VAL A 35 0.55 1.66 -2.44
N PRO A 36 -0.75 1.99 -2.41
CA PRO A 36 -1.30 2.95 -3.36
C PRO A 36 -0.76 4.38 -3.16
N VAL A 37 -0.37 4.75 -1.93
CA VAL A 37 0.30 6.05 -1.66
C VAL A 37 1.69 6.09 -2.28
N THR A 38 2.48 5.02 -2.09
CA THR A 38 3.83 4.94 -2.67
C THR A 38 3.79 4.82 -4.18
N ALA A 39 2.83 4.07 -4.74
CA ALA A 39 2.64 3.99 -6.19
C ALA A 39 2.39 5.37 -6.82
N LEU A 40 1.56 6.20 -6.18
CA LEU A 40 1.27 7.55 -6.65
C LEU A 40 2.51 8.46 -6.54
N LEU A 41 3.26 8.36 -5.44
CA LEU A 41 4.54 9.07 -5.27
C LEU A 41 5.55 8.71 -6.38
N PHE A 42 5.75 7.41 -6.63
CA PHE A 42 6.69 6.94 -7.65
C PHE A 42 6.19 7.19 -9.07
N SER A 43 4.88 7.23 -9.31
CA SER A 43 4.32 7.64 -10.60
C SER A 43 4.76 9.07 -10.96
N VAL A 44 4.67 10.01 -10.02
CA VAL A 44 5.15 11.39 -10.25
C VAL A 44 6.67 11.44 -10.42
N LEU A 45 7.42 10.73 -9.56
CA LEU A 45 8.88 10.83 -9.52
C LEU A 45 9.58 10.14 -10.71
N LEU A 46 9.11 8.94 -11.09
CA LEU A 46 9.77 8.11 -12.12
C LEU A 46 9.19 8.32 -13.51
N ILE A 47 7.88 8.55 -13.61
CA ILE A 47 7.18 8.66 -14.91
C ILE A 47 7.10 10.12 -15.35
N GLY A 48 7.06 11.06 -14.41
CA GLY A 48 6.99 12.50 -14.72
C GLY A 48 5.65 12.93 -15.32
N GLU A 49 4.60 12.14 -15.13
CA GLU A 49 3.27 12.47 -15.64
C GLU A 49 2.70 13.70 -14.94
N ARG A 50 2.03 14.55 -15.73
CA ARG A 50 1.24 15.65 -15.18
C ARG A 50 0.07 15.05 -14.42
N LEU A 51 0.09 15.20 -13.10
CA LEU A 51 -1.04 14.86 -12.26
C LEU A 51 -2.26 15.67 -12.68
N GLU A 52 -3.24 14.99 -13.25
CA GLU A 52 -4.55 15.59 -13.43
C GLU A 52 -5.23 15.78 -12.07
N VAL A 53 -6.17 16.74 -12.03
CA VAL A 53 -6.94 17.06 -10.82
C VAL A 53 -7.65 15.81 -10.28
N THR A 54 -8.13 14.93 -11.15
CA THR A 54 -8.74 13.64 -10.81
C THR A 54 -7.78 12.72 -10.06
N THR A 55 -6.52 12.61 -10.50
CA THR A 55 -5.47 11.81 -9.85
C THR A 55 -5.09 12.39 -8.50
N ILE A 56 -5.04 13.72 -8.37
CA ILE A 56 -4.76 14.39 -7.08
C ILE A 56 -5.89 14.09 -6.09
N ILE A 57 -7.15 14.23 -6.51
CA ILE A 57 -8.32 13.93 -5.67
C ILE A 57 -8.32 12.44 -5.26
N GLY A 58 -8.08 11.54 -6.21
CA GLY A 58 -7.95 10.10 -5.95
C GLY A 58 -6.81 9.78 -4.98
N GLY A 59 -5.68 10.48 -5.08
CA GLY A 59 -4.55 10.35 -4.18
C GLY A 59 -4.86 10.82 -2.76
N ILE A 60 -5.51 11.97 -2.60
CA ILE A 60 -5.94 12.47 -1.29
C ILE A 60 -6.95 11.51 -0.66
N MET A 61 -7.93 11.01 -1.43
CA MET A 61 -8.89 10.01 -0.93
C MET A 61 -8.20 8.72 -0.49
N THR A 62 -7.22 8.25 -1.27
CA THR A 62 -6.41 7.08 -0.93
C THR A 62 -5.67 7.31 0.38
N ILE A 63 -4.91 8.39 0.52
CA ILE A 63 -4.17 8.72 1.76
C ILE A 63 -5.13 8.76 2.96
N THR A 64 -6.30 9.38 2.78
CA THR A 64 -7.33 9.47 3.83
C THR A 64 -7.87 8.09 4.22
N ALA A 65 -8.20 7.24 3.25
CA ALA A 65 -8.67 5.88 3.50
C ALA A 65 -7.62 5.05 4.25
N VAL A 66 -6.36 5.12 3.81
CA VAL A 66 -5.22 4.43 4.42
C VAL A 66 -5.02 4.88 5.86
N TYR A 67 -5.14 6.18 6.13
CA TYR A 67 -5.06 6.73 7.48
C TYR A 67 -6.20 6.23 8.37
N LEU A 68 -7.44 6.23 7.87
CA LEU A 68 -8.62 5.75 8.61
C LEU A 68 -8.50 4.26 8.95
N ILE A 69 -8.06 3.43 8.00
CA ILE A 69 -7.91 1.99 8.19
C ILE A 69 -6.82 1.69 9.22
N ASN A 70 -5.65 2.32 9.09
CA ASN A 70 -4.56 2.17 10.06
C ASN A 70 -4.96 2.64 11.47
N LYS A 71 -5.73 3.72 11.58
CA LYS A 71 -6.25 4.21 12.86
C LYS A 71 -7.28 3.26 13.48
N SER A 72 -8.10 2.61 12.67
CA SER A 72 -9.14 1.67 13.13
C SER A 72 -8.52 0.39 13.73
N HIS A 73 -7.45 -0.12 13.12
CA HIS A 73 -6.75 -1.31 13.63
C HIS A 73 -6.01 -1.07 14.96
N ALA A 74 -5.60 0.16 15.27
CA ALA A 74 -5.05 0.50 16.58
C ALA A 74 -6.08 0.43 17.74
N ARG A 75 -7.37 0.18 17.43
CA ARG A 75 -8.47 0.09 18.40
C ARG A 75 -9.06 -1.34 18.50
N GLN A 76 -8.42 -2.36 17.94
CA GLN A 76 -8.78 -3.74 18.26
C GLN A 76 -8.31 -4.01 19.71
N GLU A 77 -9.24 -3.86 20.65
CA GLU A 77 -9.08 -4.23 22.06
C GLU A 77 -8.55 -5.67 22.17
N PRO A 78 -7.75 -5.99 23.21
CA PRO A 78 -7.36 -7.36 23.48
C PRO A 78 -8.64 -8.20 23.59
N ILE A 79 -8.75 -9.23 22.77
CA ILE A 79 -9.77 -10.25 22.98
C ILE A 79 -9.30 -11.04 24.19
N ASP A 80 -9.86 -10.69 25.35
CA ASP A 80 -9.79 -11.47 26.59
C ASP A 80 -10.30 -12.90 26.39
#